data_AF-A0A1M4U4D2-F1
#
_entry.id   AF-A0A1M4U4D2-F1
#
_cell.length_a   1.000
_cell.length_b   1.000
_cell.length_c   1.000
_cell.angle_alpha   90.00
_cell.angle_beta   90.00
_cell.angle_gamma   90.00
#
_symmetry.space_group_name_H-M   'P 1'
#
loop_
_entity.id
_entity.type
_entity.pdbx_description
1 polymer ?
#
loop_
_entity_poly.entity_id
_entity_poly.type
_entity_poly.pdbx_seq_one_letter_code
_entity_poly.pdbx_strand_id
1 'polypeptide(L)'
;MQENPTKALIELPRSFKVIHFTTVLLFIILLFTGAILYISPLEALVGNRTFVAYLHVASGVMIFVPFGLSLTNLESRPALAGVYKELSRWSPDDGTGLLSVPRKGKRFNGGQKLMANALLGSLMVLLLTGLVMASYIPLSISMRQGATFTHDLVAFLVTALFMGHLFAALAHPRALRSVFRLR
;
A
#
# COMPACT_ATOMS: atom_id res chain seq x y z
N MET A 1 -8.91 -32.60 -26.44
CA MET A 1 -9.26 -31.69 -25.33
C MET A 1 -8.26 -30.55 -25.31
N GLN A 2 -8.64 -29.37 -25.81
CA GLN A 2 -7.80 -28.17 -25.69
C GLN A 2 -7.82 -27.73 -24.23
N GLU A 3 -6.75 -28.02 -23.48
CA GLU A 3 -6.54 -27.40 -22.16
C GLU A 3 -6.49 -25.88 -22.37
N ASN A 4 -7.46 -25.18 -21.78
CA ASN A 4 -7.51 -23.74 -21.76
C ASN A 4 -6.16 -23.19 -21.25
N PRO A 5 -5.42 -22.36 -22.01
CA PRO A 5 -4.06 -21.92 -21.67
C PRO A 5 -3.99 -21.06 -20.39
N THR A 6 -5.14 -20.75 -19.80
CA THR A 6 -5.27 -20.14 -18.47
C THR A 6 -5.25 -21.21 -17.36
N LYS A 7 -4.16 -21.98 -17.24
CA LYS A 7 -3.94 -22.83 -16.06
C LYS A 7 -3.87 -21.93 -14.82
N ALA A 8 -5.01 -21.88 -14.12
CA ALA A 8 -5.36 -21.22 -12.87
C ALA A 8 -4.26 -20.34 -12.25
N LEU A 9 -4.42 -19.02 -12.38
CA LEU A 9 -3.74 -18.09 -11.46
C LEU A 9 -4.10 -18.53 -10.03
N ILE A 10 -3.10 -18.66 -9.16
CA ILE A 10 -3.33 -19.07 -7.77
C ILE A 10 -4.22 -18.03 -7.12
N GLU A 11 -5.36 -18.46 -6.57
CA GLU A 11 -6.29 -17.55 -5.92
C GLU A 11 -5.67 -16.91 -4.66
N LEU A 12 -6.00 -15.65 -4.46
CA LEU A 12 -5.58 -14.91 -3.28
C LEU A 12 -6.46 -15.30 -2.08
N PRO A 13 -5.87 -15.54 -0.89
CA PRO A 13 -6.63 -15.82 0.31
C PRO A 13 -7.61 -14.69 0.65
N ARG A 14 -8.77 -15.03 1.22
CA ARG A 14 -9.75 -14.03 1.69
C ARG A 14 -9.14 -13.02 2.67
N SER A 15 -8.28 -13.47 3.58
CA SER A 15 -7.56 -12.62 4.53
C SER A 15 -6.71 -11.56 3.82
N PHE A 16 -6.01 -11.95 2.74
CA PHE A 16 -5.23 -11.01 1.94
C PHE A 16 -6.12 -9.94 1.29
N LYS A 17 -7.28 -10.33 0.73
CA LYS A 17 -8.22 -9.39 0.10
C LYS A 17 -8.74 -8.36 1.11
N VAL A 18 -9.07 -8.78 2.33
CA VAL A 18 -9.54 -7.90 3.42
C VAL A 18 -8.44 -6.92 3.83
N ILE A 19 -7.21 -7.42 4.04
CA ILE A 19 -6.05 -6.57 4.37
C ILE A 19 -5.84 -5.53 3.26
N HIS A 20 -5.76 -5.97 2.01
CA HIS A 20 -5.59 -5.11 0.86
C HIS A 20 -6.68 -4.02 0.77
N PHE A 21 -7.95 -4.41 0.86
CA PHE A 21 -9.06 -3.44 0.79
C PHE A 21 -9.03 -2.43 1.93
N THR A 22 -8.75 -2.88 3.16
CA THR A 22 -8.63 -2.00 4.33
C THR A 22 -7.46 -1.03 4.17
N THR A 23 -6.31 -1.52 3.70
CA THR A 23 -5.13 -0.69 3.42
C THR A 23 -5.42 0.33 2.31
N VAL A 24 -6.11 -0.06 1.23
CA VAL A 24 -6.48 0.87 0.15
C VAL A 24 -7.42 1.96 0.67
N LEU A 25 -8.43 1.62 1.48
CA LEU A 25 -9.34 2.60 2.06
C LEU A 25 -8.59 3.61 2.95
N LEU A 26 -7.72 3.12 3.84
CA LEU A 26 -6.92 3.97 4.71
C LEU A 26 -5.93 4.84 3.92
N PHE A 27 -5.35 4.30 2.85
CA PHE A 27 -4.46 5.06 1.97
C PHE A 27 -5.21 6.18 1.23
N ILE A 28 -6.44 5.93 0.78
CA ILE A 28 -7.29 6.97 0.17
C ILE A 28 -7.58 8.08 1.18
N ILE A 29 -7.92 7.74 2.43
CA ILE A 29 -8.11 8.73 3.50
C ILE A 29 -6.83 9.55 3.71
N LEU A 30 -5.66 8.90 3.78
CA LEU A 30 -4.36 9.56 3.90
C LEU A 30 -4.08 10.52 2.73
N LEU A 31 -4.37 10.09 1.50
CA LEU A 31 -4.18 10.89 0.30
C LEU A 31 -5.02 12.16 0.34
N PHE A 32 -6.31 12.04 0.65
CA PHE A 32 -7.21 13.20 0.71
C PHE A 32 -6.88 14.13 1.87
N THR A 33 -6.65 13.59 3.07
CA THR A 33 -6.29 14.40 4.24
C THR A 33 -4.93 15.07 4.06
N GLY A 34 -3.95 14.39 3.46
CA GLY A 34 -2.65 14.96 3.13
C GLY A 34 -2.76 16.09 2.10
N ALA A 35 -3.57 15.91 1.05
CA ALA A 35 -3.82 16.95 0.06
C ALA A 35 -4.47 18.20 0.70
N ILE A 36 -5.44 18.02 1.59
CA ILE A 36 -6.07 19.12 2.34
C ILE A 36 -5.04 19.85 3.20
N LEU A 37 -4.16 19.13 3.91
CA LEU A 37 -3.15 19.73 4.80
C LEU A 37 -2.00 20.43 4.05
N TYR A 38 -1.74 20.02 2.81
CA TYR A 38 -0.68 20.56 1.96
C TYR A 38 -1.14 21.76 1.11
N ILE A 39 -2.39 21.76 0.64
CA ILE A 39 -2.93 22.78 -0.28
C ILE A 39 -3.78 23.80 0.51
N SER A 40 -3.24 25.00 0.75
CA SER A 40 -3.89 26.00 1.62
C SER A 40 -5.34 26.34 1.25
N PRO A 41 -5.73 26.47 -0.04
CA PRO A 41 -7.13 26.68 -0.40
C PRO A 41 -8.08 25.54 0.01
N LEU A 42 -7.62 24.27 -0.06
CA LEU A 42 -8.43 23.12 0.38
C LEU A 42 -8.58 23.12 1.90
N GLU A 43 -7.52 23.43 2.62
CA GLU A 43 -7.54 23.58 4.06
C GLU A 43 -8.57 24.63 4.51
N ALA A 44 -8.54 25.81 3.88
CA ALA A 44 -9.45 26.91 4.18
C ALA A 44 -10.91 26.55 3.90
N LEU A 45 -11.17 25.76 2.85
CA LEU A 45 -12.52 25.28 2.52
C LEU A 45 -13.06 24.30 3.58
N VAL A 46 -12.20 23.42 4.11
CA VAL A 46 -12.60 22.44 5.14
C VAL A 46 -12.75 23.11 6.51
N GLY A 47 -11.93 24.14 6.79
CA GLY A 47 -12.07 24.99 7.98
C GLY A 47 -11.66 24.37 9.32
N ASN A 48 -11.26 23.09 9.35
CA ASN A 48 -10.84 22.38 10.56
C ASN A 48 -9.54 21.58 10.36
N ARG A 49 -8.41 22.31 10.25
CA ARG A 49 -7.07 21.71 10.09
C ARG A 49 -6.76 20.68 11.17
N THR A 50 -7.11 20.98 12.42
CA THR A 50 -6.83 20.12 13.58
C THR A 50 -7.50 18.76 13.44
N PHE A 51 -8.79 18.72 13.09
CA PHE A 51 -9.49 17.46 12.84
C PHE A 51 -8.88 16.68 11.68
N VAL A 52 -8.57 17.34 10.56
CA VAL A 52 -7.95 16.69 9.40
C VAL A 52 -6.58 16.10 9.76
N ALA A 53 -5.77 16.84 10.53
CA ALA A 53 -4.47 16.37 11.01
C ALA A 53 -4.60 15.14 11.92
N TYR A 54 -5.56 15.13 12.86
CA TYR A 54 -5.84 13.96 13.69
C TYR A 54 -6.25 12.75 12.85
N LEU A 55 -7.17 12.95 11.89
CA LEU A 55 -7.61 11.87 11.01
C LEU A 55 -6.46 11.34 10.14
N HIS A 56 -5.59 12.22 9.64
CA HIS A 56 -4.41 11.86 8.86
C HIS A 56 -3.46 11.00 9.69
N VAL A 57 -3.05 11.48 10.88
CA VAL A 57 -2.12 10.77 11.77
C VAL A 57 -2.71 9.42 12.22
N ALA A 58 -3.99 9.42 12.64
CA ALA A 58 -4.66 8.19 13.04
C ALA A 58 -4.70 7.17 11.90
N SER A 59 -5.05 7.59 10.68
CA SER A 59 -5.06 6.71 9.49
C SER A 59 -3.66 6.19 9.15
N GLY A 60 -2.64 7.03 9.32
CA GLY A 60 -1.22 6.71 9.08
C GLY A 60 -0.70 5.63 10.02
N VAL A 61 -1.16 5.62 11.27
CA VAL A 61 -0.88 4.53 12.22
C VAL A 61 -1.73 3.29 11.90
N MET A 62 -3.03 3.50 11.66
CA MET A 62 -3.99 2.41 11.45
C MET A 62 -3.71 1.58 10.19
N ILE A 63 -3.07 2.14 9.16
CA ILE A 63 -2.75 1.41 7.92
C ILE A 63 -1.86 0.17 8.15
N PHE A 64 -1.09 0.14 9.25
CA PHE A 64 -0.26 -1.00 9.64
C PHE A 64 -0.98 -2.05 10.49
N VAL A 65 -2.14 -1.71 11.06
CA VAL A 65 -2.89 -2.62 11.95
C VAL A 65 -3.34 -3.90 11.23
N PRO A 66 -3.93 -3.85 10.02
CA PRO A 66 -4.28 -5.07 9.29
C PRO A 66 -3.08 -5.99 9.04
N PHE A 67 -1.92 -5.41 8.72
CA PHE A 67 -0.69 -6.16 8.54
C PHE A 67 -0.22 -6.79 9.86
N GLY A 68 -0.18 -6.02 10.96
CA GLY A 68 0.20 -6.52 12.28
C GLY A 68 -0.72 -7.66 12.77
N LEU A 69 -2.03 -7.52 12.61
CA LEU A 69 -3.01 -8.57 12.96
C LEU A 69 -2.83 -9.82 12.10
N SER A 70 -2.46 -9.67 10.83
CA SER A 70 -2.16 -10.79 9.95
C SER A 70 -0.95 -11.61 10.42
N LEU A 71 -0.01 -10.95 11.11
CA LEU A 71 1.15 -11.58 11.69
C LEU A 71 0.85 -12.24 13.02
N THR A 72 -0.28 -11.99 13.69
CA THR A 72 -0.64 -12.61 14.98
C THR A 72 -1.77 -13.63 14.88
N ASN A 73 -2.65 -13.50 13.89
CA ASN A 73 -3.81 -14.39 13.73
C ASN A 73 -3.41 -15.77 13.16
N LEU A 74 -3.43 -16.79 14.03
CA LEU A 74 -3.10 -18.18 13.73
C LEU A 74 -3.92 -18.80 12.59
N GLU A 75 -5.18 -18.41 12.41
CA GLU A 75 -6.05 -18.95 11.36
C GLU A 75 -5.65 -18.44 9.98
N SER A 76 -5.29 -17.16 9.89
CA SER A 76 -4.93 -16.51 8.62
C SER A 76 -3.46 -16.69 8.22
N ARG A 77 -2.59 -16.94 9.21
CA ARG A 77 -1.12 -17.05 9.05
C ARG A 77 -0.71 -18.08 7.99
N PRO A 78 -1.20 -19.34 7.96
CA PRO A 78 -0.76 -20.33 6.98
C PRO A 78 -1.05 -19.89 5.53
N ALA A 79 -2.25 -19.34 5.29
CA ALA A 79 -2.64 -18.88 3.96
C ALA A 79 -1.81 -17.67 3.49
N LEU A 80 -1.48 -16.76 4.42
CA LEU A 80 -0.68 -15.57 4.16
C LEU A 80 0.82 -15.84 4.08
N ALA A 81 1.34 -16.85 4.77
CA ALA A 81 2.76 -17.19 4.76
C ALA A 81 3.28 -17.45 3.33
N GLY A 82 2.49 -18.16 2.51
CA GLY A 82 2.82 -18.34 1.10
C GLY A 82 2.83 -17.04 0.30
N VAL A 83 1.93 -16.09 0.61
CA VAL A 83 1.86 -14.78 -0.05
C VAL A 83 3.09 -13.96 0.29
N TYR A 84 3.41 -13.83 1.59
CA TYR A 84 4.56 -13.07 2.06
C TYR A 84 5.87 -13.65 1.56
N LYS A 85 6.01 -14.98 1.60
CA LYS A 85 7.19 -15.66 1.06
C LYS A 85 7.39 -15.37 -0.44
N GLU A 86 6.31 -15.33 -1.22
CA GLU A 86 6.40 -15.02 -2.65
C GLU A 86 6.73 -13.54 -2.92
N LEU A 87 6.17 -12.62 -2.13
CA LEU A 87 6.47 -11.19 -2.22
C LEU A 87 7.91 -10.84 -1.82
N SER A 88 8.47 -11.56 -0.84
CA SER A 88 9.82 -11.29 -0.32
C SER A 88 10.95 -12.00 -1.07
N ARG A 89 10.68 -13.14 -1.74
CA ARG A 89 11.73 -13.93 -2.41
C ARG A 89 11.86 -13.57 -3.87
N TRP A 90 12.95 -12.89 -4.25
CA TRP A 90 13.25 -12.54 -5.63
C TRP A 90 13.96 -13.66 -6.39
N SER A 91 13.63 -13.84 -7.68
CA SER A 91 14.37 -14.69 -8.61
C SER A 91 14.76 -13.91 -9.88
N PRO A 92 15.73 -14.38 -10.67
CA PRO A 92 16.11 -13.73 -11.93
C PRO A 92 14.93 -13.53 -12.90
N ASP A 93 13.96 -14.44 -12.84
CA ASP A 93 12.71 -14.38 -13.61
C ASP A 93 11.84 -13.16 -13.30
N ASP A 94 11.93 -12.62 -12.07
CA ASP A 94 11.18 -11.42 -11.69
C ASP A 94 11.72 -10.18 -12.42
N GLY A 95 13.04 -10.12 -12.62
CA GLY A 95 13.70 -8.99 -13.30
C GLY A 95 13.35 -8.89 -14.79
N THR A 96 13.13 -10.03 -15.45
CA THR A 96 12.71 -10.07 -16.87
C THR A 96 11.19 -10.00 -17.03
N GLY A 97 10.44 -10.15 -15.94
CA GLY A 97 8.98 -10.23 -15.92
C GLY A 97 8.29 -9.02 -15.31
N LEU A 98 8.90 -7.83 -15.32
CA LEU A 98 8.35 -6.65 -14.65
C LEU A 98 6.96 -6.24 -15.20
N LEU A 99 6.77 -6.31 -16.51
CA LEU A 99 5.52 -5.92 -17.18
C LEU A 99 4.67 -7.11 -17.64
N SER A 100 5.12 -8.33 -17.36
CA SER A 100 4.51 -9.57 -17.87
C SER A 100 3.37 -10.05 -16.98
N VAL A 101 2.45 -10.87 -17.49
CA VAL A 101 1.49 -11.57 -16.61
C VAL A 101 2.22 -12.53 -15.66
N PRO A 102 1.66 -12.82 -14.46
CA PRO A 102 2.24 -13.81 -13.56
C PRO A 102 2.45 -15.16 -14.27
N ARG A 103 3.62 -15.76 -14.07
CA ARG A 103 3.93 -17.07 -14.65
C ARG A 103 3.08 -18.16 -13.99
N LYS A 104 2.90 -19.29 -14.69
CA LYS A 104 2.15 -20.44 -14.18
C LYS A 104 2.66 -20.88 -12.81
N GLY A 105 1.74 -21.02 -11.84
CA GLY A 105 2.09 -21.38 -10.46
C GLY A 105 2.64 -20.23 -9.61
N LYS A 106 2.56 -18.99 -10.09
CA LYS A 106 2.86 -17.77 -9.32
C LYS A 106 1.60 -16.93 -9.16
N ARG A 107 1.51 -16.22 -8.03
CA ARG A 107 0.49 -15.20 -7.74
C ARG A 107 0.88 -13.86 -8.32
N PHE A 108 2.19 -13.56 -8.35
CA PHE A 108 2.69 -12.23 -8.70
C PHE A 108 3.75 -12.29 -9.80
N ASN A 109 3.77 -11.27 -10.66
CA ASN A 109 4.89 -10.97 -11.55
C ASN A 109 5.94 -10.10 -10.83
N GLY A 110 7.07 -9.83 -11.48
CA GLY A 110 8.14 -9.02 -10.89
C GLY A 110 7.73 -7.57 -10.59
N GLY A 111 6.91 -6.95 -11.44
CA GLY A 111 6.46 -5.57 -11.25
C GLY A 111 5.48 -5.42 -10.07
N GLN A 112 4.60 -6.39 -9.86
CA GLN A 112 3.69 -6.46 -8.72
C GLN A 112 4.46 -6.62 -7.42
N LYS A 113 5.54 -7.42 -7.42
CA LYS A 113 6.43 -7.55 -6.26
C LYS A 113 7.20 -6.27 -5.99
N LEU A 114 7.74 -5.65 -7.03
CA LEU A 114 8.43 -4.36 -6.91
C LEU A 114 7.50 -3.31 -6.32
N MET A 115 6.31 -3.17 -6.90
CA MET A 115 5.29 -2.23 -6.45
C MET A 115 4.88 -2.49 -4.99
N ALA A 116 4.59 -3.74 -4.63
CA ALA A 116 4.19 -4.09 -3.27
C ALA A 116 5.27 -3.74 -2.23
N ASN A 117 6.54 -4.06 -2.52
CA ASN A 117 7.65 -3.75 -1.62
C ASN A 117 7.97 -2.24 -1.60
N ALA A 118 7.89 -1.55 -2.74
CA ALA A 118 8.07 -0.11 -2.82
C ALA A 118 7.01 0.63 -2.02
N LEU A 119 5.72 0.27 -2.18
CA LEU A 119 4.63 0.85 -1.40
C LEU A 119 4.82 0.58 0.10
N LEU A 120 5.14 -0.65 0.51
CA LEU A 120 5.39 -0.97 1.93
C LEU A 120 6.54 -0.14 2.51
N GLY A 121 7.66 -0.03 1.79
CA GLY A 121 8.81 0.77 2.19
C GLY A 121 8.46 2.26 2.31
N SER A 122 7.77 2.82 1.31
CA SER A 122 7.30 4.21 1.32
C SER A 122 6.35 4.49 2.47
N LEU A 123 5.39 3.60 2.74
CA LEU A 123 4.48 3.74 3.88
C LEU A 123 5.25 3.75 5.21
N MET A 124 6.29 2.92 5.35
CA MET A 124 7.10 2.90 6.56
C MET A 124 7.88 4.21 6.74
N VAL A 125 8.44 4.77 5.66
CA VAL A 125 9.11 6.08 5.69
C VAL A 125 8.11 7.17 6.09
N LEU A 126 6.91 7.19 5.49
CA LEU A 126 5.85 8.14 5.80
C LEU A 126 5.37 8.04 7.26
N LEU A 127 5.25 6.83 7.80
CA LEU A 127 4.93 6.64 9.21
C LEU A 127 6.00 7.28 10.10
N LEU A 128 7.27 6.96 9.86
CA LEU A 128 8.36 7.45 10.70
C LEU A 128 8.49 8.97 10.63
N THR A 129 8.43 9.56 9.44
CA THR A 129 8.49 11.03 9.28
C THR A 129 7.24 11.71 9.82
N GLY A 130 6.06 11.11 9.62
CA GLY A 130 4.79 11.61 10.17
C GLY A 130 4.77 11.59 11.70
N LEU A 131 5.32 10.54 12.34
CA LEU A 131 5.48 10.49 13.79
C LEU A 131 6.44 11.56 14.29
N VAL A 132 7.54 11.82 13.59
CA VAL A 132 8.45 12.93 13.91
C VAL A 132 7.72 14.27 13.87
N MET A 133 6.95 14.52 12.80
CA MET A 133 6.17 15.75 12.62
C MET A 133 5.06 15.91 13.68
N ALA A 134 4.39 14.83 14.05
CA ALA A 134 3.31 14.82 15.05
C ALA A 134 3.82 14.87 16.50
N SER A 135 5.12 14.61 16.74
CA SER A 135 5.67 14.53 18.08
C SER A 135 6.05 15.88 18.69
N TYR A 136 5.83 15.98 20.00
CA TYR A 136 6.33 17.08 20.86
C TYR A 136 7.76 16.84 21.37
N ILE A 137 8.46 15.82 20.85
CA ILE A 137 9.83 15.49 21.28
C ILE A 137 10.77 16.65 20.89
N PRO A 138 11.70 17.09 21.76
CA PRO A 138 12.64 18.15 21.44
C PRO A 138 13.68 17.66 20.42
N LEU A 139 13.33 17.75 19.14
CA LEU A 139 14.19 17.45 17.99
C LEU A 139 14.75 18.75 17.40
N SER A 140 15.94 18.67 16.81
CA SER A 140 16.56 19.81 16.14
C SER A 140 15.70 20.30 14.96
N ILE A 141 15.83 21.59 14.62
CA ILE A 141 15.12 22.18 13.48
C ILE A 141 15.45 21.42 12.19
N SER A 142 16.72 21.05 11.99
CA SER A 142 17.16 20.30 10.81
C SER A 142 16.46 18.93 10.71
N MET A 143 16.26 18.22 11.82
CA MET A 143 15.51 16.96 11.82
C MET A 143 14.03 17.15 11.46
N ARG A 144 13.39 18.20 11.99
CA ARG A 144 11.99 18.51 11.69
C ARG A 144 11.79 18.91 10.23
N GLN A 145 12.69 19.72 9.69
CA GLN A 145 12.69 20.11 8.28
C GLN A 145 12.96 18.91 7.37
N GLY A 146 13.97 18.09 7.71
CA GLY A 146 14.29 16.87 6.97
C GLY A 146 13.11 15.89 6.95
N ALA A 147 12.42 15.72 8.08
CA ALA A 147 11.22 14.88 8.16
C ALA A 147 10.09 15.42 7.28
N THR A 148 9.81 16.73 7.33
CA THR A 148 8.78 17.37 6.51
C THR A 148 9.08 17.19 5.02
N PHE A 149 10.29 17.56 4.59
CA PHE A 149 10.72 17.41 3.21
C PHE A 149 10.63 15.95 2.72
N THR A 150 11.13 15.01 3.53
CA THR A 150 11.10 13.58 3.18
C THR A 150 9.67 13.07 3.12
N HIS A 151 8.81 13.49 4.05
CA HIS A 151 7.40 13.11 4.07
C HIS A 151 6.69 13.57 2.79
N ASP A 152 6.84 14.84 2.42
CA ASP A 152 6.21 15.42 1.24
C ASP A 152 6.71 14.74 -0.05
N LEU A 153 8.02 14.59 -0.20
CA LEU A 153 8.62 13.94 -1.37
C LEU A 153 8.12 12.51 -1.52
N VAL A 154 8.14 11.72 -0.44
CA VAL A 154 7.67 10.32 -0.47
C VAL A 154 6.16 10.26 -0.66
N ALA A 155 5.39 11.23 -0.15
CA ALA A 155 3.95 11.32 -0.35
C ALA A 155 3.62 11.50 -1.84
N PHE A 156 4.36 12.36 -2.56
CA PHE A 156 4.19 12.50 -4.01
C PHE A 156 4.57 11.22 -4.77
N LEU A 157 5.70 10.60 -4.42
CA LEU A 157 6.16 9.36 -5.07
C LEU A 157 5.16 8.21 -4.85
N VAL A 158 4.69 8.00 -3.62
CA VAL A 158 3.73 6.94 -3.30
C VAL A 158 2.38 7.20 -3.95
N THR A 159 1.98 8.47 -4.09
CA THR A 159 0.77 8.85 -4.83
C THR A 159 0.89 8.47 -6.31
N ALA A 160 2.03 8.77 -6.94
CA ALA A 160 2.27 8.38 -8.33
C ALA A 160 2.27 6.84 -8.51
N LEU A 161 2.91 6.11 -7.59
CA LEU A 161 2.90 4.64 -7.57
C LEU A 161 1.49 4.08 -7.41
N PHE A 162 0.70 4.63 -6.48
CA PHE A 162 -0.68 4.24 -6.26
C PHE A 162 -1.54 4.49 -7.51
N MET A 163 -1.39 5.64 -8.17
CA MET A 163 -2.11 5.93 -9.41
C MET A 163 -1.73 4.91 -10.50
N GLY A 164 -0.45 4.61 -10.68
CA GLY A 164 0.01 3.57 -11.60
C GLY A 164 -0.60 2.19 -11.30
N HIS A 165 -0.65 1.81 -10.02
CA HIS A 165 -1.30 0.58 -9.57
C HIS A 165 -2.81 0.57 -9.87
N LEU A 166 -3.51 1.68 -9.59
CA LEU A 166 -4.94 1.85 -9.87
C LEU A 166 -5.23 1.74 -11.37
N PHE A 167 -4.46 2.44 -12.22
CA PHE A 167 -4.61 2.35 -13.68
C PHE A 167 -4.41 0.92 -14.19
N ALA A 168 -3.37 0.22 -13.72
CA ALA A 168 -3.12 -1.16 -14.09
C ALA A 168 -4.27 -2.08 -13.65
N ALA A 169 -4.83 -1.88 -12.45
CA ALA A 169 -5.95 -2.66 -11.95
C ALA A 169 -7.23 -2.45 -12.76
N LEU A 170 -7.52 -1.20 -13.15
CA LEU A 170 -8.68 -0.85 -13.97
C LEU A 170 -8.55 -1.37 -15.42
N ALA A 171 -7.33 -1.38 -15.97
CA ALA A 171 -7.04 -1.94 -17.28
C ALA A 171 -7.23 -3.47 -17.35
N HIS A 172 -7.29 -4.15 -16.21
CA HIS A 172 -7.46 -5.60 -16.12
C HIS A 172 -8.69 -6.00 -15.26
N PRO A 173 -9.94 -5.85 -15.77
CA PRO A 173 -11.17 -6.08 -14.99
C PRO A 173 -11.30 -7.48 -14.39
N ARG A 174 -10.67 -8.50 -14.98
CA ARG A 174 -10.66 -9.88 -14.44
C ARG A 174 -9.82 -9.98 -13.17
N ALA A 175 -8.66 -9.32 -13.14
CA ALA A 175 -7.80 -9.25 -11.95
C ALA A 175 -8.44 -8.38 -10.87
N LEU A 176 -9.12 -7.28 -11.25
CA LEU A 176 -9.88 -6.46 -10.33
C LEU A 176 -10.95 -7.28 -9.59
N ARG A 177 -11.77 -8.04 -10.33
CA ARG A 177 -12.84 -8.88 -9.77
C ARG A 177 -12.35 -9.97 -8.81
N SER A 178 -11.12 -10.47 -8.97
CA SER A 178 -10.57 -11.50 -8.08
C SER A 178 -10.26 -10.94 -6.68
N VAL A 179 -9.95 -9.64 -6.58
CA VAL A 179 -9.71 -8.95 -5.30
C VAL A 179 -11.03 -8.57 -4.61
N PHE A 180 -12.07 -8.18 -5.37
CA PHE A 180 -13.36 -7.76 -4.82
C PHE A 180 -14.32 -8.90 -4.44
N ARG A 181 -14.20 -10.09 -5.04
CA ARG A 181 -15.03 -11.24 -4.64
C ARG A 181 -14.47 -11.92 -3.39
N LEU A 182 -15.18 -11.77 -2.27
CA LEU A 182 -14.89 -12.42 -0.99
C LEU A 182 -15.39 -13.87 -0.87
N ARG A 183 -15.76 -14.51 -1.98
CA ARG A 183 -16.15 -15.93 -2.00
C ARG A 183 -15.02 -16.82 -1.51
#